data_AF-A0A7C2ZFC2-F1
#
_entry.id   AF-A0A7C2ZFC2-F1
#
_cell.length_a   1.000
_cell.length_b   1.000
_cell.length_c   1.000
_cell.angle_alpha   90.00
_cell.angle_beta   90.00
_cell.angle_gamma   90.00
#
_symmetry.space_group_name_H-M   'P 1'
#
loop_
_entity.id
_entity.type
_entity.pdbx_description
1 polymer ?
#
loop_
_entity_poly.entity_id
_entity_poly.type
_entity_poly.pdbx_seq_one_letter_code
_entity_poly.pdbx_strand_id
1 'polypeptide(L)'
;MKAFNLAGLVLALAANVYLAGRIGAQAGQYLGYQQEAAALRAEVARLEALYQAKLRQRDYYRSDAYLEQAARETLGLVGPGEKLIVIPADDRPQSQAAPARAASAQSQPGSGLLERLAALVVGR
;
A
#
# COMPACT_ATOMS: atom_id res chain seq x y z
N MET A 1 31.06 2.67 64.03
CA MET A 1 30.20 1.56 63.54
C MET A 1 28.95 2.02 62.79
N LYS A 2 28.17 3.02 63.26
CA LYS A 2 26.94 3.49 62.57
C LYS A 2 27.14 4.07 61.16
N ALA A 3 28.23 4.80 60.92
CA ALA A 3 28.51 5.42 59.62
C ALA A 3 28.79 4.39 58.50
N PHE A 4 29.39 3.24 58.83
CA PHE A 4 29.66 2.16 57.87
C PHE A 4 28.37 1.51 57.35
N ASN A 5 27.37 1.32 58.23
CA ASN A 5 26.07 0.75 57.84
C ASN A 5 25.26 1.73 56.99
N LEU A 6 25.37 3.03 57.26
CA LEU A 6 24.67 4.07 56.51
C LEU A 6 25.28 4.24 55.11
N ALA A 7 26.62 4.21 55.01
CA ALA A 7 27.32 4.21 53.71
C ALA A 7 26.97 2.97 52.87
N GLY A 8 26.95 1.78 53.48
CA GLY A 8 26.54 0.54 52.80
C GLY A 8 25.10 0.59 52.29
N LEU A 9 24.17 1.17 53.07
CA LEU A 9 22.77 1.32 52.68
C LEU A 9 22.59 2.30 51.52
N VAL A 10 23.31 3.43 51.55
CA VAL A 10 23.31 4.41 50.45
C VAL A 10 23.86 3.79 49.16
N LEU A 11 24.94 3.01 49.26
CA LEU A 11 25.52 2.32 48.10
C LEU A 11 24.55 1.27 47.53
N ALA A 12 23.89 0.50 48.39
CA ALA A 12 22.88 -0.47 47.97
C ALA A 12 21.65 0.20 47.33
N LEU A 13 21.20 1.33 47.86
CA LEU A 13 20.11 2.11 47.27
C LEU A 13 20.50 2.65 45.88
N ALA A 14 21.70 3.23 45.76
CA ALA A 14 22.22 3.72 44.48
C ALA A 14 22.34 2.60 43.44
N ALA A 15 22.81 1.42 43.84
CA ALA A 15 22.89 0.25 42.97
C ALA A 15 21.50 -0.21 42.49
N ASN A 16 20.50 -0.23 43.37
CA ASN A 16 19.12 -0.58 43.01
C ASN A 16 18.51 0.44 42.03
N VAL A 17 18.68 1.74 42.28
CA VAL A 17 18.20 2.80 41.37
C VAL A 17 18.87 2.69 40.01
N TYR A 18 20.19 2.43 39.98
CA TYR A 18 20.93 2.21 38.74
C TYR A 18 20.43 0.99 37.96
N LEU A 19 20.21 -0.14 38.62
CA LEU A 19 19.66 -1.35 37.99
C LEU A 19 18.25 -1.13 37.46
N ALA A 20 17.38 -0.49 38.25
CA ALA A 20 16.00 -0.19 37.84
C ALA A 20 15.97 0.74 36.61
N GLY A 21 16.82 1.77 36.58
CA GLY A 21 16.95 2.66 35.41
C GLY A 21 17.42 1.91 34.15
N ARG A 22 18.39 1.00 34.29
CA ARG A 22 18.89 0.16 33.18
C ARG A 22 17.80 -0.75 32.62
N ILE A 23 17.03 -1.41 33.49
CA ILE A 23 15.92 -2.30 33.09
C ILE A 23 14.81 -1.49 32.42
N GLY A 24 14.45 -0.33 32.97
CA GLY A 24 13.44 0.57 32.38
C GLY A 24 13.83 1.03 30.97
N ALA A 25 15.09 1.44 30.78
CA ALA A 25 15.61 1.85 29.48
C ALA A 25 15.65 0.70 28.45
N GLN A 26 15.93 -0.53 28.89
CA GLN A 26 15.94 -1.71 28.03
C GLN A 26 14.52 -2.17 27.65
N ALA A 27 13.55 -2.07 28.57
CA ALA A 27 12.16 -2.37 28.30
C ALA A 27 11.54 -1.41 27.27
N GLY A 28 11.87 -0.11 27.35
CA GLY A 28 11.41 0.87 26.37
C GLY A 28 11.90 0.58 24.94
N GLN A 29 13.16 0.20 24.78
CA GLN A 29 13.73 -0.19 23.48
C GLN A 29 13.08 -1.45 22.92
N TYR A 30 12.82 -2.45 23.77
CA TYR A 30 12.15 -3.68 23.36
C TYR A 30 10.74 -3.43 22.80
N LEU A 31 9.98 -2.54 23.43
CA LEU A 31 8.66 -2.14 22.92
C LEU A 31 8.76 -1.43 21.57
N GLY A 32 9.77 -0.58 21.37
CA GLY A 32 10.05 0.06 20.08
C GLY A 32 10.31 -0.97 18.97
N TYR A 33 11.19 -1.94 19.23
CA TYR A 33 11.50 -3.00 18.25
C TYR A 33 10.30 -3.86 17.91
N GLN A 34 9.43 -4.16 18.88
CA GLN A 34 8.22 -4.94 18.62
C GLN A 34 7.22 -4.17 17.74
N GLN A 35 7.07 -2.87 17.97
CA GLN A 35 6.21 -2.02 17.11
C GLN A 35 6.76 -1.93 15.69
N GLU A 36 8.08 -1.73 15.54
CA GLU A 36 8.72 -1.68 14.23
C GLU A 36 8.60 -3.01 13.49
N ALA A 37 8.87 -4.13 14.17
CA ALA A 37 8.68 -5.47 13.60
C ALA A 37 7.23 -5.72 13.18
N ALA A 38 6.25 -5.27 13.97
CA ALA A 38 4.83 -5.38 13.62
C ALA A 38 4.47 -4.52 12.39
N ALA A 39 4.97 -3.29 12.32
CA ALA A 39 4.77 -2.41 11.17
C ALA A 39 5.38 -2.99 9.89
N LEU A 40 6.61 -3.51 9.95
CA LEU A 40 7.26 -4.15 8.80
C LEU A 40 6.48 -5.38 8.33
N ARG A 41 6.01 -6.23 9.24
CA ARG A 41 5.18 -7.39 8.89
C ARG A 41 3.87 -6.98 8.22
N ALA A 42 3.23 -5.93 8.70
CA ALA A 42 2.01 -5.41 8.10
C ALA A 42 2.26 -4.88 6.68
N GLU A 43 3.38 -4.19 6.43
CA GLU A 43 3.70 -3.69 5.10
C GLU A 43 4.04 -4.84 4.13
N VAL A 44 4.77 -5.86 4.58
CA VAL A 44 5.01 -7.07 3.78
C VAL A 44 3.70 -7.74 3.37
N ALA A 45 2.79 -7.96 4.32
CA ALA A 45 1.48 -8.56 4.02
C ALA A 45 0.67 -7.70 3.04
N ARG A 46 0.74 -6.37 3.15
CA ARG A 46 0.09 -5.45 2.22
C ARG A 46 0.66 -5.57 0.81
N LEU A 47 1.99 -5.59 0.68
CA LEU A 47 2.67 -5.73 -0.61
C LEU A 47 2.38 -7.07 -1.27
N GLU A 48 2.39 -8.15 -0.51
CA GLU A 48 2.05 -9.48 -1.01
C GLU A 48 0.60 -9.52 -1.53
N ALA A 49 -0.36 -8.95 -0.80
CA ALA A 49 -1.75 -8.87 -1.23
C ALA A 49 -1.90 -8.06 -2.53
N LEU A 50 -1.20 -6.92 -2.64
CA LEU A 50 -1.18 -6.10 -3.86
C LEU A 50 -0.57 -6.87 -5.03
N TYR A 51 0.55 -7.56 -4.81
CA TYR A 51 1.22 -8.37 -5.82
C TYR A 51 0.29 -9.47 -6.34
N GLN A 52 -0.39 -10.20 -5.45
CA GLN A 52 -1.34 -11.24 -5.83
C GLN A 52 -2.56 -10.68 -6.58
N ALA A 53 -3.06 -9.51 -6.19
CA ALA A 53 -4.13 -8.84 -6.93
C ALA A 53 -3.67 -8.47 -8.35
N LYS A 54 -2.44 -8.00 -8.51
CA LYS A 54 -1.86 -7.66 -9.82
C LYS A 54 -1.61 -8.88 -10.68
N LEU A 55 -1.16 -10.00 -10.11
CA LEU A 55 -1.04 -11.27 -10.84
C LEU A 55 -2.40 -11.74 -11.35
N ARG A 56 -3.44 -11.75 -10.51
CA ARG A 56 -4.80 -12.10 -10.94
C ARG A 56 -5.31 -11.21 -12.07
N GLN A 57 -5.06 -9.90 -11.99
CA GLN A 57 -5.44 -8.97 -13.04
C GLN A 57 -4.69 -9.27 -14.36
N ARG A 58 -3.38 -9.52 -14.29
CA ARG A 58 -2.57 -9.91 -15.45
C ARG A 58 -3.09 -11.19 -16.09
N ASP A 59 -3.39 -12.19 -15.27
CA ASP A 59 -3.84 -13.50 -15.75
C ASP A 59 -5.23 -13.42 -16.37
N TYR A 60 -6.13 -12.60 -15.80
CA TYR A 60 -7.43 -12.29 -16.41
C TYR A 60 -7.26 -11.68 -17.81
N TYR A 61 -6.41 -10.66 -17.98
CA TYR A 61 -6.19 -10.05 -19.30
C TYR A 61 -5.51 -10.98 -20.31
N ARG A 62 -4.88 -12.05 -19.85
CA ARG A 62 -4.29 -13.09 -20.71
C ARG A 62 -5.24 -14.25 -20.98
N SER A 63 -6.38 -14.30 -20.31
CA SER A 63 -7.34 -15.39 -20.45
C SER A 63 -8.15 -15.24 -21.74
N ASP A 64 -8.56 -16.38 -22.30
CA ASP A 64 -9.42 -16.44 -23.49
C ASP A 64 -10.75 -15.74 -23.24
N ALA A 65 -11.27 -15.77 -22.01
CA ALA A 65 -12.49 -15.07 -21.63
C ALA A 65 -12.38 -13.54 -21.83
N TYR A 66 -11.23 -12.95 -21.50
CA TYR A 66 -11.00 -11.54 -21.77
C TYR A 66 -10.85 -11.28 -23.27
N LEU A 67 -10.17 -12.18 -24.00
CA LEU A 67 -10.02 -12.06 -25.46
C LEU A 67 -11.37 -12.12 -26.17
N GLU A 68 -12.26 -13.04 -25.78
CA GLU A 68 -13.61 -13.15 -26.30
C GLU A 68 -14.45 -11.91 -26.00
N GLN A 69 -14.39 -11.41 -24.76
CA GLN A 69 -15.07 -10.17 -24.37
C GLN A 69 -14.58 -8.99 -25.24
N ALA A 70 -13.26 -8.83 -25.38
CA ALA A 70 -12.67 -7.79 -26.20
C ALA A 70 -13.04 -7.94 -27.69
N ALA A 71 -13.11 -9.17 -28.21
CA ALA A 71 -13.54 -9.46 -29.58
C ALA A 71 -15.02 -9.12 -29.82
N ARG A 72 -15.90 -9.41 -28.84
CA ARG A 72 -17.32 -9.03 -28.89
C ARG A 72 -17.48 -7.51 -28.89
N GLU A 73 -16.77 -6.80 -28.02
CA GLU A 73 -16.88 -5.35 -27.86
C GLU A 73 -16.27 -4.57 -29.03
N THR A 74 -15.10 -5.01 -29.52
CA THR A 74 -14.33 -4.25 -30.51
C THR A 74 -14.67 -4.66 -31.95
N LEU A 75 -14.87 -5.96 -32.17
CA LEU A 75 -15.04 -6.52 -33.51
C LEU A 75 -16.48 -6.99 -33.77
N GLY A 76 -17.37 -6.95 -32.77
CA GLY A 76 -18.74 -7.44 -32.90
C GLY A 76 -18.83 -8.95 -33.17
N LEU A 77 -17.75 -9.69 -32.88
CA LEU A 77 -17.68 -11.13 -33.14
C LEU A 77 -18.55 -11.89 -32.15
N VAL A 78 -19.30 -12.88 -32.66
CA VAL A 78 -20.17 -13.75 -31.86
C VAL A 78 -19.71 -15.20 -31.97
N GLY A 79 -19.89 -15.96 -30.89
CA GLY A 79 -19.51 -17.36 -30.84
C GLY A 79 -20.41 -18.26 -31.70
N PRO A 80 -19.99 -19.50 -31.97
CA PRO A 80 -20.79 -20.46 -32.74
C PRO A 80 -22.13 -20.73 -32.03
N GLY A 81 -23.24 -20.49 -32.73
CA GLY A 81 -24.61 -20.69 -32.22
C GLY A 81 -25.24 -19.47 -31.56
N GLU A 82 -24.52 -18.35 -31.41
CA GLU A 82 -25.08 -17.09 -30.91
C GLU A 82 -25.73 -16.25 -32.03
N LYS A 83 -26.76 -15.47 -31.69
CA LYS A 83 -27.42 -14.54 -32.63
C LYS A 83 -27.01 -13.10 -32.33
N LEU A 84 -26.38 -12.43 -33.30
CA LEU A 84 -26.09 -11.00 -33.24
C LEU A 84 -27.36 -10.20 -33.59
N ILE A 85 -27.82 -9.34 -32.68
CA ILE A 85 -28.92 -8.39 -32.93
C ILE A 85 -28.30 -7.02 -33.20
N VAL A 86 -28.47 -6.52 -34.42
CA VAL A 86 -28.04 -5.16 -34.80
C VAL A 86 -29.25 -4.24 -34.76
N ILE A 87 -29.22 -3.22 -33.91
CA ILE A 87 -30.26 -2.19 -33.83
C ILE A 87 -29.87 -1.06 -34.80
N PRO A 88 -30.69 -0.73 -35.81
CA PRO A 88 -30.48 0.40 -36.71
C PRO A 88 -30.28 1.70 -35.92
N ALA A 89 -29.44 2.60 -36.44
CA ALA A 89 -29.08 3.83 -35.73
C ALA A 89 -30.30 4.71 -35.40
N ASP A 90 -31.33 4.67 -36.24
CA ASP A 90 -32.55 5.48 -36.09
C ASP A 90 -33.46 5.01 -34.94
N ASP A 91 -33.36 3.74 -34.55
CA ASP A 91 -34.17 3.11 -33.49
C ASP A 91 -33.38 2.91 -32.18
N ARG A 92 -32.14 3.41 -32.10
CA ARG A 92 -31.32 3.28 -30.90
C ARG A 92 -31.85 4.25 -29.84
N PRO A 93 -32.34 3.78 -28.68
CA PRO A 93 -32.69 4.69 -27.60
C PRO A 93 -31.44 5.50 -27.24
N GLN A 94 -31.55 6.82 -27.26
CA GLN A 94 -30.46 7.71 -26.85
C GLN A 94 -30.10 7.36 -25.40
N SER A 95 -29.05 6.56 -25.25
CA SER A 95 -28.47 6.28 -23.95
C SER A 95 -28.11 7.64 -23.37
N GLN A 96 -28.80 8.05 -22.31
CA GLN A 96 -28.43 9.24 -21.56
C GLN A 96 -26.99 9.03 -21.14
N ALA A 97 -26.09 9.76 -21.80
CA ALA A 97 -24.70 9.84 -21.42
C ALA A 97 -24.70 10.18 -19.93
N ALA A 98 -24.29 9.21 -19.10
CA ALA A 98 -23.85 9.50 -17.76
C ALA A 98 -22.91 10.71 -17.86
N PRO A 99 -23.07 11.75 -17.02
CA PRO A 99 -22.33 12.98 -17.18
C PRO A 99 -20.86 12.60 -17.28
N ALA A 100 -20.28 12.95 -18.42
CA ALA A 100 -18.85 12.94 -18.62
C ALA A 100 -18.30 13.64 -17.39
N ARG A 101 -17.72 12.84 -16.49
CA ARG A 101 -16.90 13.31 -15.39
C ARG A 101 -15.77 14.03 -16.10
N ALA A 102 -15.99 15.32 -16.35
CA ALA A 102 -15.02 16.27 -16.85
C ALA A 102 -13.71 15.91 -16.15
N ALA A 103 -12.69 15.47 -16.87
CA ALA A 103 -11.86 16.39 -17.64
C ALA A 103 -11.38 17.59 -16.81
N SER A 104 -11.33 17.46 -15.48
CA SER A 104 -10.62 18.36 -14.56
C SER A 104 -9.57 17.63 -13.71
N ALA A 105 -9.23 16.37 -14.04
CA ALA A 105 -7.87 15.91 -13.84
C ALA A 105 -7.00 16.57 -14.90
N GLN A 106 -6.89 17.90 -14.81
CA GLN A 106 -5.94 18.71 -15.53
C GLN A 106 -4.58 18.11 -15.22
N SER A 107 -4.00 17.52 -16.26
CA SER A 107 -2.58 17.42 -16.53
C SER A 107 -1.77 18.39 -15.67
N GLN A 108 -1.13 17.90 -14.61
CA GLN A 108 0.09 18.55 -14.16
C GLN A 108 1.11 18.31 -15.28
N PRO A 109 1.56 19.36 -16.00
CA PRO A 109 2.68 19.22 -16.91
C PRO A 109 3.90 18.85 -16.06
N GLY A 110 4.70 17.92 -16.57
CA GLY A 110 5.71 17.22 -15.79
C GLY A 110 6.81 18.13 -15.23
N SER A 111 6.68 18.50 -13.96
CA SER A 111 7.78 19.10 -13.18
C SER A 111 7.88 18.59 -11.74
N GLY A 112 7.16 17.54 -11.35
CA GLY A 112 7.16 17.08 -9.95
C GLY A 112 8.08 15.89 -9.64
N LEU A 113 8.32 14.99 -10.59
CA LEU A 113 9.03 13.73 -10.32
C LEU A 113 10.56 13.90 -10.37
N LEU A 114 11.07 14.66 -11.33
CA LEU A 114 12.51 14.92 -11.45
C LEU A 114 13.02 15.86 -10.35
N GLU A 115 12.24 16.86 -9.93
CA GLU A 115 12.58 17.70 -8.77
C GLU A 115 12.65 16.89 -7.47
N ARG A 116 11.74 15.93 -7.28
CA ARG A 116 11.75 15.05 -6.09
C ARG A 116 12.95 14.10 -6.09
N LEU A 117 13.39 13.62 -7.25
CA LEU A 117 14.59 12.81 -7.37
C LEU A 117 15.87 13.64 -7.14
N ALA A 118 15.92 14.87 -7.65
CA ALA A 118 17.04 15.78 -7.42
C ALA A 118 17.18 16.16 -5.94
N ALA A 119 16.08 16.41 -5.25
CA ALA A 119 16.08 16.72 -3.81
C ALA A 119 16.59 15.55 -2.94
N LEU A 120 16.35 14.30 -3.34
CA LEU A 120 16.84 13.11 -2.62
C LEU A 120 18.36 12.90 -2.78
N VAL A 121 18.93 13.31 -3.92
CA VAL A 121 20.35 13.15 -4.23
C VAL A 121 21.19 14.31 -3.69
N VAL A 122 20.65 15.53 -3.70
CA VAL A 122 21.35 16.74 -3.21
C VAL A 122 21.20 16.93 -1.69
N GLY A 123 20.17 16.33 -1.07
CA GLY A 123 19.88 16.44 0.36
C GLY A 123 20.57 15.41 1.27
N ARG A 124 21.76 14.89 0.91
CA ARG A 124 22.58 14.03 1.77
C ARG A 124 23.97 14.61 2.00
#